data_AF-A0AAV4AC47-F1
#
_entry.id   AF-A0AAV4AC47-F1
#
_cell.length_a   1.000
_cell.length_b   1.000
_cell.length_c   1.000
_cell.angle_alpha   90.00
_cell.angle_beta   90.00
_cell.angle_gamma   90.00
#
_symmetry.space_group_name_H-M   'P 1'
#
loop_
_entity.id
_entity.type
_entity.pdbx_description
1 polymer ?
#
loop_
_entity_poly.entity_id
_entity_poly.type
_entity_poly.pdbx_seq_one_letter_code
_entity_poly.pdbx_strand_id
1 'polypeptide(L)'
;MIVRDERQMVQLMVTRGMAPLCVDVKRTNFSASMWRVNDSLKQTLSPLATALLLGRLAIAQYLINNWFLTPADVVGSPFLRELRNELGRSSRAASLRFMDEHLSQPMPLVKLSFVAVSAALGEPAGREERVRNTTLPAILQDKLLFRH
;
A
#
# COMPACT_ATOMS: atom_id res chain seq x y z
N MET A 1 15.58 1.86 19.69
CA MET A 1 14.64 2.98 19.52
C MET A 1 13.25 2.48 19.86
N ILE A 2 12.64 2.96 20.96
CA ILE A 2 11.28 2.53 21.35
C ILE A 2 10.31 3.44 20.60
N VAL A 3 9.65 2.89 19.58
CA VAL A 3 8.64 3.61 18.81
C VAL A 3 7.31 3.52 19.56
N ARG A 4 6.77 4.67 19.99
CA ARG A 4 5.52 4.74 20.79
C ARG A 4 4.25 4.87 19.94
N ASP A 5 4.40 5.16 18.64
CA ASP A 5 3.30 5.44 17.72
C ASP A 5 3.37 4.52 16.48
N GLU A 6 2.25 3.87 16.16
CA GLU A 6 2.09 3.00 14.98
C GLU A 6 2.46 3.74 13.69
N ARG A 7 2.14 5.03 13.58
CA ARG A 7 2.50 5.84 12.41
C ARG A 7 4.01 5.99 12.28
N GLN A 8 4.71 6.28 13.38
CA GLN A 8 6.17 6.42 13.38
C GLN A 8 6.85 5.10 12.99
N MET A 9 6.26 3.97 13.37
CA MET A 9 6.76 2.65 12.97
C MET A 9 6.63 2.45 11.47
N VAL A 10 5.46 2.75 10.89
CA VAL A 10 5.26 2.65 9.44
C VAL A 10 6.20 3.60 8.70
N GLN A 11 6.36 4.83 9.18
CA GLN A 11 7.30 5.79 8.61
C GLN A 11 8.74 5.27 8.63
N LEU A 12 9.16 4.71 9.77
CA LEU A 12 10.48 4.11 9.92
C LEU A 12 10.69 2.95 8.94
N MET A 13 9.70 2.07 8.82
CA MET A 13 9.76 0.92 7.91
C MET A 13 9.88 1.35 6.45
N VAL A 14 9.07 2.32 6.03
CA VAL A 14 9.10 2.88 4.67
C VAL A 14 10.44 3.58 4.40
N THR A 15 10.91 4.44 5.31
CA THR A 15 12.17 5.18 5.14
C THR A 15 13.40 4.29 5.20
N ARG A 16 13.30 3.10 5.82
CA ARG A 16 14.33 2.06 5.78
C ARG A 16 14.32 1.22 4.49
N GLY A 17 13.46 1.58 3.54
CA GLY A 17 13.43 0.98 2.21
C GLY A 17 12.61 -0.31 2.10
N MET A 18 11.71 -0.58 3.05
CA MET A 18 10.70 -1.61 2.82
C MET A 18 9.82 -1.20 1.65
N ALA A 19 9.69 -2.06 0.64
CA ALA A 19 8.79 -1.83 -0.47
C ALA A 19 7.33 -2.14 -0.10
N PRO A 20 6.33 -1.54 -0.77
CA PRO A 20 4.94 -1.92 -0.60
C PRO A 20 4.74 -3.35 -1.10
N LEU A 21 4.28 -4.23 -0.21
CA LEU A 21 4.01 -5.63 -0.50
C LEU A 21 2.57 -5.95 -0.14
N CYS A 22 1.89 -6.70 -1.02
CA CYS A 22 0.63 -7.29 -0.65
C CYS A 22 0.87 -8.57 0.16
N VAL A 23 0.12 -8.72 1.25
CA VAL A 23 0.15 -9.93 2.06
C VAL A 23 -1.00 -10.84 1.64
N ASP A 24 -0.69 -12.10 1.34
CA ASP A 24 -1.69 -13.15 1.18
C ASP A 24 -2.08 -13.67 2.57
N VAL A 25 -3.28 -13.32 3.02
CA VAL A 25 -3.78 -13.66 4.36
C VAL A 25 -4.01 -15.16 4.48
N LYS A 26 -4.24 -15.89 3.37
CA LYS A 26 -4.40 -17.36 3.39
C LYS A 26 -3.10 -18.08 3.74
N ARG A 27 -1.95 -17.50 3.38
CA ARG A 27 -0.63 -18.08 3.69
C ARG A 27 -0.14 -17.76 5.09
N THR A 28 -0.68 -16.72 5.72
CA THR A 28 -0.36 -16.39 7.09
C THR A 28 -1.25 -17.20 8.04
N ASN A 29 -0.68 -17.87 9.05
CA ASN A 29 -1.43 -18.46 10.17
C ASN A 29 -2.18 -17.42 11.04
N PHE A 30 -2.35 -16.21 10.53
CA PHE A 30 -3.05 -15.12 11.17
C PHE A 30 -4.55 -15.42 11.08
N SER A 31 -5.19 -15.56 12.23
CA SER A 31 -6.57 -16.03 12.31
C SER A 31 -7.49 -15.13 11.48
N ALA A 32 -8.03 -15.68 10.39
CA ALA A 32 -9.04 -15.04 9.55
C ALA A 32 -10.30 -14.63 10.33
N SER A 33 -10.46 -15.10 11.58
CA SER A 33 -11.52 -14.66 12.50
C SER A 33 -11.35 -13.21 12.99
N MET A 34 -10.12 -12.70 13.02
CA MET A 34 -9.81 -11.36 13.54
C MET A 34 -10.13 -10.25 12.53
N TRP A 35 -10.10 -10.61 11.25
CA TRP A 35 -10.42 -9.72 10.13
C TRP A 35 -11.71 -10.26 9.52
N ARG A 36 -12.87 -9.77 9.98
CA ARG A 36 -14.21 -10.09 9.43
C ARG A 36 -14.39 -9.54 8.00
N VAL A 37 -13.44 -9.80 7.11
CA VAL A 37 -13.40 -9.36 5.71
C VAL A 37 -13.86 -10.49 4.80
N ASN A 38 -14.46 -10.13 3.68
CA ASN A 38 -14.85 -11.07 2.64
C ASN A 38 -13.64 -11.91 2.12
N ASP A 39 -13.87 -13.16 1.73
CA ASP A 39 -12.81 -14.10 1.30
C ASP A 39 -12.03 -13.62 0.07
N SER A 40 -12.62 -12.76 -0.75
CA SER A 40 -11.98 -12.11 -1.88
C SER A 40 -10.84 -11.17 -1.44
N LEU A 41 -11.06 -10.41 -0.36
CA LEU A 41 -10.07 -9.49 0.21
C LEU A 41 -8.95 -10.21 0.97
N LYS A 42 -9.19 -11.46 1.41
CA LYS A 42 -8.18 -12.26 2.11
C LYS A 42 -7.02 -12.70 1.22
N GLN A 43 -7.16 -12.65 -0.10
CA GLN A 43 -6.13 -13.15 -1.00
C GLN A 43 -4.93 -12.20 -1.15
N THR A 44 -5.13 -10.89 -1.01
CA THR A 44 -4.09 -9.90 -1.32
C THR A 44 -4.43 -8.57 -0.63
N LEU A 45 -3.91 -8.33 0.57
CA LEU A 45 -4.07 -7.03 1.26
C LEU A 45 -2.85 -6.15 1.04
N SER A 46 -3.04 -4.98 0.42
CA SER A 46 -2.00 -3.95 0.34
C SER A 46 -1.83 -3.22 1.68
N PRO A 47 -0.70 -2.52 1.90
CA PRO A 47 -0.51 -1.69 3.08
C PRO A 47 -1.57 -0.58 3.19
N LEU A 48 -1.97 0.02 2.06
CA LEU A 48 -3.00 1.05 2.03
C LEU A 48 -4.37 0.48 2.39
N ALA A 49 -4.77 -0.64 1.79
CA ALA A 49 -6.03 -1.30 2.11
C ALA A 49 -6.10 -1.69 3.59
N THR A 50 -5.00 -2.18 4.15
CA THR A 50 -4.89 -2.52 5.57
C THR A 50 -5.10 -1.28 6.44
N ALA A 51 -4.47 -0.14 6.12
CA ALA A 51 -4.67 1.11 6.83
C ALA A 51 -6.15 1.58 6.77
N LEU A 52 -6.81 1.45 5.63
CA LEU A 52 -8.22 1.81 5.45
C LEU A 52 -9.16 0.86 6.22
N LEU A 53 -8.93 -0.44 6.14
CA LEU A 53 -9.63 -1.49 6.89
C LEU A 53 -9.39 -1.41 8.40
N LEU A 54 -8.35 -0.72 8.86
CA LEU A 54 -8.11 -0.44 10.27
C LEU A 54 -8.55 0.97 10.69
N GLY A 55 -8.98 1.82 9.74
CA GLY A 55 -9.42 3.19 10.02
C GLY A 55 -8.27 4.13 10.38
N ARG A 56 -7.03 3.74 10.05
CA ARG A 56 -5.80 4.52 10.31
C ARG A 56 -5.56 5.52 9.19
N LEU A 57 -6.42 6.55 9.10
CA LEU A 57 -6.38 7.51 7.98
C LEU A 57 -5.08 8.30 7.87
N ALA A 58 -4.44 8.62 9.01
CA ALA A 58 -3.14 9.30 8.99
C ALA A 58 -2.05 8.45 8.31
N ILE A 59 -2.11 7.13 8.49
CA ILE A 59 -1.21 6.18 7.82
C ILE A 59 -1.58 6.10 6.34
N ALA A 60 -2.87 5.93 6.02
CA ALA A 60 -3.34 5.89 4.63
C ALA A 60 -2.90 7.13 3.83
N GLN A 61 -3.05 8.33 4.42
CA GLN A 61 -2.60 9.58 3.81
C GLN A 61 -1.09 9.59 3.58
N TYR A 62 -0.31 9.14 4.57
CA TYR A 62 1.14 9.03 4.43
C TYR A 62 1.53 8.10 3.27
N LEU A 63 0.88 6.94 3.15
CA LEU A 63 1.16 5.97 2.08
C LEU A 63 0.85 6.57 0.69
N ILE A 64 -0.30 7.24 0.52
CA ILE A 64 -0.67 7.88 -0.75
C ILE A 64 0.31 9.00 -1.13
N ASN A 65 0.71 9.82 -0.16
CA ASN A 65 1.60 10.96 -0.42
C ASN A 65 3.00 10.51 -0.84
N ASN A 66 3.49 9.39 -0.29
CA ASN A 66 4.79 8.81 -0.62
C ASN A 66 4.75 7.81 -1.79
N TRP A 67 3.61 7.67 -2.47
CA TRP A 67 3.39 6.72 -3.57
C TRP A 67 3.70 5.27 -3.14
N PHE A 68 3.45 4.96 -1.87
CA PHE A 68 3.63 3.65 -1.28
C PHE A 68 2.42 2.77 -1.61
N LEU A 69 2.29 2.43 -2.88
CA LEU A 69 1.13 1.78 -3.47
C LEU A 69 1.55 0.47 -4.16
N THR A 70 0.66 -0.50 -4.17
CA THR A 70 0.81 -1.74 -4.95
C THR A 70 -0.10 -1.72 -6.18
N PRO A 71 0.05 -2.66 -7.13
CA PRO A 71 -0.88 -2.81 -8.25
C PRO A 71 -2.35 -2.99 -7.81
N ALA A 72 -2.59 -3.52 -6.60
CA ALA A 72 -3.95 -3.67 -6.06
C ALA A 72 -4.61 -2.31 -5.75
N ASP A 73 -3.80 -1.28 -5.45
CA ASP A 73 -4.26 0.07 -5.09
C ASP A 73 -4.55 0.96 -6.31
N VAL A 74 -4.37 0.44 -7.52
CA VAL A 74 -4.58 1.18 -8.78
C VAL A 74 -6.08 1.24 -9.11
N VAL A 75 -6.55 2.42 -9.50
CA VAL A 75 -7.95 2.66 -9.89
C VAL A 75 -8.38 1.71 -11.02
N GLY A 76 -9.56 1.12 -10.86
CA GLY A 76 -10.08 0.10 -11.76
C GLY A 76 -9.76 -1.33 -11.37
N SER A 77 -8.95 -1.57 -10.32
CA SER A 77 -8.72 -2.91 -9.81
C SER A 77 -10.02 -3.50 -9.23
N PRO A 78 -10.32 -4.80 -9.46
CA PRO A 78 -11.44 -5.48 -8.81
C PRO A 78 -11.35 -5.41 -7.27
N PHE A 79 -10.12 -5.40 -6.75
CA PHE A 79 -9.81 -5.29 -5.34
C PHE A 79 -10.34 -4.00 -4.70
N LEU A 80 -10.15 -2.84 -5.32
CA LEU A 80 -10.66 -1.57 -4.78
C LEU A 80 -12.19 -1.55 -4.69
N ARG A 81 -12.89 -2.17 -5.64
CA ARG A 81 -14.35 -2.30 -5.60
C ARG A 81 -14.80 -3.18 -4.43
N GLU A 82 -14.10 -4.27 -4.17
CA GLU A 82 -14.39 -5.14 -3.03
C GLU A 82 -14.10 -4.44 -1.70
N LEU A 83 -12.98 -3.72 -1.62
CA LEU A 83 -12.60 -2.92 -0.46
C LEU A 83 -13.66 -1.86 -0.16
N ARG A 84 -14.16 -1.15 -1.19
CA ARG A 84 -15.26 -0.19 -1.08
C ARG A 84 -16.51 -0.81 -0.44
N ASN A 85 -16.93 -1.96 -0.97
CA ASN A 85 -18.11 -2.67 -0.48
C ASN A 85 -17.94 -3.09 1.00
N GLU A 86 -16.75 -3.55 1.36
CA GLU A 86 -16.44 -3.94 2.74
C GLU A 86 -16.45 -2.75 3.71
N LEU A 87 -15.83 -1.63 3.33
CA LEU A 87 -15.83 -0.41 4.13
C LEU A 87 -17.26 0.13 4.33
N GLY A 88 -18.11 0.02 3.31
CA GLY A 88 -19.53 0.33 3.39
C GLY A 88 -20.29 -0.55 4.38
N ARG A 89 -20.08 -1.87 4.34
CA ARG A 89 -20.69 -2.82 5.30
C ARG A 89 -20.22 -2.60 6.73
N SER A 90 -18.94 -2.29 6.89
CA SER A 90 -18.30 -2.09 8.20
C SER A 90 -18.56 -0.70 8.81
N SER A 91 -19.45 0.12 8.25
CA SER A 91 -19.77 1.48 8.71
C SER A 91 -18.55 2.41 8.83
N ARG A 92 -17.53 2.22 8.00
CA ARG A 92 -16.29 3.03 8.02
C ARG A 92 -16.40 4.24 7.11
N ALA A 93 -17.35 5.13 7.41
CA ALA A 93 -17.65 6.29 6.57
C ALA A 93 -16.43 7.17 6.28
N ALA A 94 -15.53 7.36 7.25
CA ALA A 94 -14.33 8.17 7.07
C ALA A 94 -13.31 7.52 6.11
N SER A 95 -13.08 6.20 6.21
CA SER A 95 -12.24 5.45 5.26
C SER A 95 -12.86 5.42 3.86
N LEU A 96 -14.19 5.27 3.78
CA LEU A 96 -14.91 5.28 2.51
C LEU A 96 -14.78 6.64 1.82
N ARG A 97 -14.98 7.74 2.56
CA ARG A 97 -14.81 9.10 2.05
C ARG A 97 -13.37 9.34 1.59
N PHE A 98 -12.39 8.93 2.39
CA PHE A 98 -10.97 9.03 2.01
C PHE A 98 -10.68 8.29 0.70
N MET A 99 -11.21 7.08 0.55
CA MET A 99 -11.04 6.30 -0.68
C MET A 99 -11.74 6.96 -1.86
N ASP A 100 -12.94 7.52 -1.68
CA ASP A 100 -13.64 8.25 -2.73
C ASP A 100 -12.90 9.56 -3.10
N GLU A 101 -12.25 10.24 -2.16
CA GLU A 101 -11.44 11.44 -2.43
C GLU A 101 -10.14 11.14 -3.19
N HIS A 102 -9.46 10.03 -2.86
CA HIS A 102 -8.11 9.76 -3.36
C HIS A 102 -7.99 8.65 -4.40
N LEU A 103 -8.99 7.76 -4.51
CA LEU A 103 -8.96 6.54 -5.33
C LEU A 103 -10.15 6.41 -6.29
N SER A 104 -11.05 7.41 -6.35
CA SER A 104 -12.14 7.42 -7.34
C SER A 104 -11.72 7.96 -8.71
N GLN A 105 -10.71 8.84 -8.74
CA GLN A 105 -10.22 9.48 -9.95
C GLN A 105 -9.02 8.74 -10.52
N PRO A 106 -8.88 8.65 -11.86
CA PRO A 106 -7.68 8.10 -12.49
C PRO A 106 -6.40 8.73 -11.93
N MET A 107 -5.43 7.90 -11.56
CA MET A 107 -4.15 8.39 -11.07
C MET A 107 -3.33 9.03 -12.20
N PRO A 108 -2.48 10.03 -11.89
CA PRO A 108 -1.53 10.56 -12.86
C PRO A 108 -0.64 9.46 -13.44
N LEU A 109 -0.32 9.55 -14.74
CA LEU A 109 0.51 8.57 -15.43
C LEU A 109 1.83 8.32 -14.73
N VAL A 110 2.50 9.36 -14.23
CA VAL A 110 3.75 9.24 -13.48
C VAL A 110 3.62 8.33 -12.24
N LYS A 111 2.49 8.40 -11.54
CA LYS A 111 2.22 7.56 -10.37
C LYS A 111 1.93 6.11 -10.80
N LEU A 112 1.18 5.92 -11.88
CA LEU A 112 0.93 4.59 -12.46
C LEU A 112 2.23 3.92 -12.93
N SER A 113 3.06 4.65 -13.68
CA SER A 113 4.38 4.18 -14.12
C SER A 113 5.28 3.86 -12.93
N PHE A 114 5.27 4.70 -11.89
CA PHE A 114 6.03 4.43 -10.67
C PHE A 114 5.58 3.13 -9.99
N VAL A 115 4.27 2.90 -9.85
CA VAL A 115 3.74 1.67 -9.26
C VAL A 115 4.12 0.45 -10.11
N ALA A 116 4.01 0.55 -11.43
CA ALA A 116 4.38 -0.53 -12.34
C ALA A 116 5.87 -0.89 -12.25
N VAL A 117 6.76 0.11 -12.29
CA VAL A 117 8.22 -0.09 -12.13
C VAL A 117 8.55 -0.63 -10.75
N SER A 118 7.96 -0.07 -9.70
CA SER A 118 8.15 -0.52 -8.33
C SER A 118 7.74 -1.98 -8.14
N ALA A 119 6.62 -2.41 -8.74
CA ALA A 119 6.17 -3.79 -8.70
C ALA A 119 7.10 -4.73 -9.49
N ALA A 120 7.58 -4.31 -10.67
CA ALA A 120 8.50 -5.09 -11.49
C ALA A 120 9.86 -5.33 -10.82
N LEU A 121 10.30 -4.43 -9.94
CA LEU A 121 11.51 -4.58 -9.14
C LEU A 121 11.39 -5.64 -8.03
N GLY A 122 10.19 -6.15 -7.76
CA GLY A 122 9.96 -7.30 -6.88
C GLY A 122 10.26 -7.04 -5.39
N GLU A 123 10.49 -8.15 -4.68
CA GLU A 123 10.62 -8.23 -3.23
C GLU A 123 11.80 -7.43 -2.65
N PRO A 124 11.80 -7.07 -1.35
CA PRO A 124 12.86 -6.28 -0.72
C PRO A 124 14.26 -6.90 -0.84
N ALA A 125 14.36 -8.23 -0.84
CA ALA A 125 15.63 -8.93 -1.01
C ALA A 125 16.23 -8.65 -2.40
N GLY A 126 17.43 -8.04 -2.42
CA GLY A 126 18.12 -7.63 -3.65
C GLY A 126 17.46 -6.45 -4.39
N ARG A 127 16.44 -5.80 -3.81
CA ARG A 127 15.77 -4.67 -4.45
C ARG A 127 16.70 -3.49 -4.67
N GLU A 128 17.54 -3.18 -3.69
CA GLU A 128 18.46 -2.05 -3.78
C GLU A 128 19.40 -2.19 -4.97
N GLU A 129 20.01 -3.37 -5.13
CA GLU A 129 20.84 -3.68 -6.29
C GLU A 129 20.06 -3.56 -7.60
N ARG A 130 18.86 -4.15 -7.69
CA ARG A 130 18.01 -4.04 -8.89
C ARG A 130 17.66 -2.59 -9.24
N VAL A 131 17.37 -1.76 -8.25
CA VAL A 131 17.09 -0.33 -8.44
C VAL A 131 18.34 0.42 -8.91
N ARG A 132 19.49 0.19 -8.28
CA ARG A 132 20.76 0.82 -8.65
C ARG A 132 21.24 0.42 -10.04
N ASN A 133 20.90 -0.79 -10.48
CA ASN A 133 21.17 -1.28 -11.83
C ASN A 133 20.18 -0.76 -12.89
N THR A 134 19.18 0.03 -12.51
CA THR A 134 18.34 0.73 -13.50
C THR A 134 19.10 1.89 -14.15
N THR A 135 18.79 2.19 -15.39
CA THR A 135 19.29 3.39 -16.10
C THR A 135 18.54 4.67 -15.71
N LEU A 136 17.74 4.62 -14.63
CA LEU A 136 16.97 5.76 -14.16
C LEU A 136 17.85 6.78 -13.42
N PRO A 137 17.53 8.09 -13.47
CA PRO A 137 18.17 9.10 -12.65
C PRO A 137 18.17 8.76 -11.16
N ALA A 138 19.23 9.15 -10.44
CA ALA A 138 19.40 8.88 -9.01
C ALA A 138 18.19 9.28 -8.16
N ILE A 139 17.56 10.42 -8.48
CA ILE A 139 16.34 10.89 -7.80
C ILE A 139 15.19 9.88 -7.89
N LEU A 140 15.01 9.23 -9.05
CA LEU A 140 13.98 8.21 -9.23
C LEU A 140 14.39 6.89 -8.58
N GLN A 141 15.68 6.55 -8.59
CA GLN A 141 16.20 5.39 -7.87
C GLN A 141 15.95 5.52 -6.36
N ASP A 142 16.33 6.65 -5.75
CA ASP A 142 16.14 6.88 -4.32
C ASP A 142 14.64 6.90 -3.97
N LYS A 143 13.79 7.44 -4.85
CA LYS A 143 12.34 7.36 -4.71
C LYS A 143 11.80 5.92 -4.79
N LEU A 144 12.34 5.06 -5.66
CA LEU A 144 11.99 3.63 -5.74
C LEU A 144 12.48 2.80 -4.55
N LEU A 145 13.47 3.33 -3.82
CA LEU A 145 13.93 2.85 -2.52
C LEU A 145 13.16 3.47 -1.36
N PHE A 146 12.21 4.36 -1.63
CA PHE A 146 11.45 5.11 -0.61
C PHE A 146 12.35 5.85 0.39
N ARG A 147 13.55 6.27 -0.07
CA ARG A 147 14.50 7.09 0.68
C ARG A 147 14.18 8.56 0.37
N HIS A 148 13.78 9.29 1.40
CA HIS A 148 13.43 10.71 1.37
C HIS A 148 14.15 11.45 2.49
#